data_AF-A0A511N147-F1
#
_entry.id   AF-A0A511N147-F1
#
_cell.length_a   1.000
_cell.length_b   1.000
_cell.length_c   1.000
_cell.angle_alpha   90.00
_cell.angle_beta   90.00
_cell.angle_gamma   90.00
#
_symmetry.space_group_name_H-M   'P 1'
#
loop_
_entity.id
_entity.type
_entity.pdbx_description
1 polymer ?
#
loop_
_entity_poly.entity_id
_entity_poly.type
_entity_poly.pdbx_seq_one_letter_code
_entity_poly.pdbx_strand_id
1 'polypeptide(L)'
;MRSLRLASADLKDRLRSPHMILALLVMVILTGYYLPDSQATYVTLTTMNTRGIYNSAWVGVVVAILGSMLFILPGFYLVKNALDRDHRLGLWQLTLSSPIQKFTYLCSKAFSNFALLSFLTLIVAITALPLQLFRGEATGIDAAQLFLPTLFITLPSMFLVSCLAVFFEAARGLRGGAGNLVFFFLWTALVIPSLAITSDFPDPLGVAAVLKDILYGISNQPNLQEVNIGVADNLNIHTFTWTGFDWTPAYLLGRLGWMLAGILLLGWGAALYQVPHKTQHRTVSAVQKLVKDLRPMPAWLNVLRLELRIALKGIPPVLMVLAAALWAAGFVFPEVMLPLLLIAPVLVLSRLGSSAHAHQLTGVLFTTLNGEKLLFSKWCTAFLIGAALCSSVFLRLLLTGQVLEALAVLTAVLFTATLAVALGAISQNHTLFEVFYFVLWYLGAFNHWGVLDFTAVSSIPLVLLFSGGLLVFSHTLQMHRLRAGLLR
;
A
#
# COMPACT_ATOMS: atom_id res chain seq x y z
N MET A 1 -11.70 -17.24 26.55
CA MET A 1 -10.32 -17.66 26.93
C MET A 1 -9.52 -18.29 25.79
N ARG A 2 -10.05 -19.24 25.00
CA ARG A 2 -9.29 -19.89 23.91
C ARG A 2 -8.89 -18.95 22.76
N SER A 3 -9.76 -18.00 22.37
CA SER A 3 -9.48 -16.97 21.34
C SER A 3 -8.32 -16.03 21.71
N LEU A 4 -8.26 -15.60 22.97
CA LEU A 4 -7.18 -14.72 23.47
C LEU A 4 -5.82 -15.41 23.44
N ARG A 5 -5.76 -16.71 23.78
CA ARG A 5 -4.52 -17.49 23.71
C ARG A 5 -4.02 -17.62 22.27
N LEU A 6 -4.92 -17.91 21.32
CA LEU A 6 -4.59 -17.95 19.89
C LEU A 6 -4.07 -16.59 19.38
N ALA A 7 -4.76 -15.50 19.72
CA ALA A 7 -4.33 -14.15 19.35
C ALA A 7 -2.95 -13.80 19.92
N SER A 8 -2.67 -14.19 21.18
CA SER A 8 -1.40 -13.92 21.85
C SER A 8 -0.23 -14.70 21.25
N ALA A 9 -0.46 -15.93 20.80
CA ALA A 9 0.56 -16.74 20.14
C ALA A 9 0.94 -16.13 18.78
N ASP A 10 -0.07 -15.79 17.96
CA ASP A 10 0.12 -15.16 16.65
C ASP A 10 0.87 -13.81 16.79
N LEU A 11 0.55 -13.03 17.83
CA LEU A 11 1.22 -11.75 18.10
C LEU A 11 2.70 -11.94 18.45
N LYS A 12 3.03 -12.90 19.32
CA LYS A 12 4.42 -13.18 19.72
C LYS A 12 5.30 -13.57 18.53
N ASP A 13 4.76 -14.40 17.63
CA ASP A 13 5.49 -14.80 16.43
C ASP A 13 5.73 -13.61 15.49
N ARG A 14 4.76 -12.71 15.35
CA ARG A 14 4.91 -11.51 14.50
C ARG A 14 5.89 -10.49 15.08
N LEU A 15 5.84 -10.24 16.38
CA LEU A 15 6.73 -9.29 17.06
C LEU A 15 8.22 -9.70 16.97
N ARG A 16 8.50 -11.00 16.82
CA ARG A 16 9.86 -11.53 16.66
C ARG A 16 10.38 -11.53 15.22
N SER A 17 9.54 -11.18 14.24
CA SER A 17 9.94 -11.18 12.84
C SER A 17 10.83 -9.98 12.50
N PRO A 18 11.88 -10.13 11.66
CA PRO A 18 12.76 -9.02 11.29
C PRO A 18 12.02 -7.91 10.52
N HIS A 19 10.96 -8.29 9.79
CA HIS A 19 10.08 -7.36 9.09
C HIS A 19 9.38 -6.38 10.04
N MET A 20 9.12 -6.78 11.30
CA MET A 20 8.53 -5.90 12.31
C MET A 20 9.44 -4.73 12.66
N ILE A 21 10.74 -5.00 12.81
CA ILE A 21 11.75 -3.98 13.12
C ILE A 21 11.83 -2.97 11.98
N LEU A 22 11.84 -3.46 10.73
CA LEU A 22 11.83 -2.59 9.57
C LEU A 22 10.57 -1.71 9.50
N ALA A 23 9.38 -2.29 9.73
CA ALA A 23 8.14 -1.53 9.75
C ALA A 23 8.14 -0.43 10.81
N LEU A 24 8.61 -0.75 12.02
CA LEU A 24 8.76 0.19 13.12
C LEU A 24 9.71 1.32 12.76
N LEU A 25 10.92 0.99 12.26
CA LEU A 25 11.93 1.97 11.87
C LEU A 25 11.40 2.92 10.79
N VAL A 26 10.73 2.38 9.76
CA VAL A 26 10.12 3.19 8.70
C VAL A 26 9.05 4.13 9.26
N MET A 27 8.14 3.64 10.11
CA MET A 27 7.10 4.47 10.70
C MET A 27 7.66 5.58 11.59
N VAL A 28 8.72 5.30 12.38
CA VAL A 28 9.38 6.30 13.22
C VAL A 28 10.06 7.38 12.36
N ILE A 29 10.80 6.97 11.31
CA ILE A 29 11.43 7.91 10.38
C ILE A 29 10.37 8.78 9.69
N LEU A 30 9.31 8.18 9.18
CA LEU A 30 8.21 8.90 8.53
C LEU A 30 7.54 9.90 9.48
N THR A 31 7.39 9.55 10.76
CA THR A 31 6.85 10.47 11.78
C THR A 31 7.76 11.69 11.98
N GLY A 32 9.08 11.48 12.00
CA GLY A 32 10.06 12.57 12.08
C GLY A 32 10.03 13.50 10.86
N TYR A 33 9.85 12.96 9.66
CA TYR A 33 9.64 13.74 8.44
C TYR A 33 8.30 14.47 8.46
N TYR A 34 7.26 13.87 9.03
CA TYR A 34 5.94 14.47 9.07
C TYR A 34 5.82 15.62 10.08
N LEU A 35 6.78 15.77 11.00
CA LEU A 35 6.90 16.93 11.87
C LEU A 35 8.20 17.67 11.54
N PRO A 36 8.26 18.46 10.45
CA PRO A 36 9.47 19.14 10.00
C PRO A 36 9.99 20.15 11.02
N ASP A 37 11.27 20.47 10.93
CA ASP A 37 11.86 21.57 11.70
C ASP A 37 11.29 22.94 11.27
N SER A 38 11.38 23.93 12.15
CA SER A 38 11.02 25.33 11.85
C SER A 38 11.79 25.92 10.67
N GLN A 39 13.02 25.45 10.43
CA GLN A 39 13.87 25.86 9.31
C GLN A 39 13.71 24.99 8.06
N ALA A 40 12.84 23.97 8.08
CA ALA A 40 12.67 23.10 6.93
C ALA A 40 11.98 23.84 5.77
N THR A 41 12.35 23.51 4.54
CA THR A 41 11.76 24.09 3.32
C THR A 41 10.34 23.59 3.03
N TYR A 42 9.81 22.70 3.87
CA TYR A 42 8.52 22.06 3.67
C TYR A 42 7.70 21.99 4.97
N VAL A 43 6.38 21.97 4.82
CA VAL A 43 5.41 21.73 5.91
C VAL A 43 4.40 20.68 5.51
N THR A 44 3.83 20.01 6.52
CA THR A 44 3.10 18.74 6.39
C THR A 44 1.60 18.83 6.67
N LEU A 45 1.23 19.72 7.58
CA LEU A 45 -0.16 20.07 7.89
C LEU A 45 -0.24 21.59 7.92
N THR A 46 -0.90 22.16 6.90
CA THR A 46 -1.21 23.59 6.88
C THR A 46 -2.68 23.80 6.54
N THR A 47 -3.23 24.84 7.12
CA THR A 47 -4.58 25.29 6.85
C THR A 47 -4.52 26.78 6.64
N MET A 48 -4.90 27.27 5.45
CA MET A 48 -4.78 28.70 5.08
C MET A 48 -3.37 29.26 5.35
N ASN A 49 -2.32 28.56 4.88
CA ASN A 49 -0.90 28.88 5.14
C ASN A 49 -0.55 29.07 6.63
N THR A 50 -1.33 28.49 7.53
CA THR A 50 -1.11 28.58 8.98
C THR A 50 -0.85 27.18 9.55
N ARG A 51 0.11 27.08 10.47
CA ARG A 51 0.48 25.84 11.17
C ARG A 51 0.38 26.07 12.68
N GLY A 52 -0.06 25.07 13.43
CA GLY A 52 0.07 25.13 14.90
C GLY A 52 1.53 25.16 15.35
N ILE A 53 1.78 25.81 16.48
CA ILE A 53 3.03 25.68 17.24
C ILE A 53 3.17 24.23 17.71
N TYR A 54 4.39 23.68 17.73
CA TYR A 54 4.64 22.31 18.20
C TYR A 54 4.50 22.14 19.73
N ASN A 55 3.30 22.38 20.25
CA ASN A 55 2.87 21.97 21.59
C ASN A 55 2.29 20.54 21.58
N SER A 56 2.00 20.00 22.76
CA SER A 56 1.50 18.62 22.88
C SER A 56 0.18 18.37 22.16
N ALA A 57 -0.73 19.34 22.15
CA ALA A 57 -1.99 19.26 21.41
C ALA A 57 -1.77 19.11 19.91
N TRP A 58 -1.02 20.02 19.30
CA TRP A 58 -0.78 20.02 17.86
C TRP A 58 0.01 18.79 17.43
N VAL A 59 1.11 18.48 18.12
CA VAL A 59 1.94 17.29 17.84
C VAL A 59 1.11 16.00 17.95
N GLY A 60 0.31 15.87 19.01
CA GLY A 60 -0.54 14.69 19.24
C GLY A 60 -1.55 14.48 18.11
N VAL A 61 -2.21 15.54 17.66
CA VAL A 61 -3.17 15.47 16.55
C VAL A 61 -2.50 15.22 15.22
N VAL A 62 -1.39 15.87 14.90
CA VAL A 62 -0.65 15.62 13.65
C VAL A 62 -0.24 14.16 13.55
N VAL A 63 0.27 13.58 14.63
CA VAL A 63 0.65 12.15 14.68
C VAL A 63 -0.57 11.24 14.55
N ALA A 64 -1.71 11.61 15.13
CA ALA A 64 -2.94 10.84 15.02
C ALA A 64 -3.55 10.91 13.60
N ILE A 65 -3.50 12.06 12.94
CA ILE A 65 -3.91 12.23 11.53
C ILE A 65 -3.00 11.41 10.63
N LEU A 66 -1.67 11.46 10.84
CA LEU A 66 -0.72 10.62 10.10
C LEU A 66 -1.05 9.14 10.27
N GLY A 67 -1.33 8.69 11.49
CA GLY A 67 -1.69 7.31 11.79
C GLY A 67 -2.99 6.86 11.12
N SER A 68 -4.02 7.71 11.16
CA SER A 68 -5.36 7.40 10.64
C SER A 68 -5.51 7.61 9.14
N MET A 69 -4.70 8.45 8.50
CA MET A 69 -4.74 8.65 7.05
C MET A 69 -3.62 7.89 6.35
N LEU A 70 -2.37 8.06 6.75
CA LEU A 70 -1.23 7.52 6.00
C LEU A 70 -0.90 6.08 6.39
N PHE A 71 -0.90 5.74 7.68
CA PHE A 71 -0.52 4.39 8.13
C PHE A 71 -1.59 3.32 7.95
N ILE A 72 -2.83 3.67 7.61
CA ILE A 72 -3.87 2.69 7.25
C ILE A 72 -3.43 1.83 6.07
N LEU A 73 -2.85 2.45 5.03
CA LEU A 73 -2.44 1.76 3.83
C LEU A 73 -1.38 0.68 4.12
N PRO A 74 -0.17 1.01 4.61
CA PRO A 74 0.83 -0.01 4.96
C PRO A 74 0.35 -0.93 6.09
N GLY A 75 -0.46 -0.42 7.03
CA GLY A 75 -1.03 -1.21 8.12
C GLY A 75 -1.87 -2.38 7.63
N PHE A 76 -2.77 -2.15 6.67
CA PHE A 76 -3.56 -3.21 6.04
C PHE A 76 -2.67 -4.29 5.42
N TYR A 77 -1.68 -3.90 4.61
CA TYR A 77 -0.80 -4.86 3.93
C TYR A 77 0.11 -5.63 4.89
N LEU A 78 0.48 -5.03 6.02
CA LEU A 78 1.27 -5.69 7.06
C LEU A 78 0.47 -6.78 7.78
N VAL A 79 -0.82 -6.55 8.01
CA VAL A 79 -1.68 -7.50 8.74
C VAL A 79 -2.40 -8.49 7.83
N LYS A 80 -2.49 -8.21 6.52
CA LYS A 80 -3.06 -9.10 5.52
C LYS A 80 -2.23 -10.40 5.39
N ASN A 81 -2.92 -11.46 4.99
CA ASN A 81 -2.47 -12.85 4.83
C ASN A 81 -2.38 -13.65 6.15
N ALA A 82 -3.13 -13.24 7.18
CA ALA A 82 -3.19 -13.96 8.45
C ALA A 82 -3.83 -15.36 8.33
N LEU A 83 -4.94 -15.48 7.59
CA LEU A 83 -5.64 -16.72 7.30
C LEU A 83 -4.89 -17.55 6.26
N ASP A 84 -4.35 -16.89 5.25
CA ASP A 84 -3.58 -17.53 4.17
C ASP A 84 -2.26 -18.14 4.70
N ARG A 85 -1.64 -17.51 5.71
CA ARG A 85 -0.51 -18.10 6.44
C ARG A 85 -0.93 -19.36 7.20
N ASP A 86 -2.05 -19.35 7.91
CA ASP A 86 -2.56 -20.55 8.60
C ASP A 86 -2.89 -21.68 7.61
N HIS A 87 -3.35 -21.33 6.40
CA HIS A 87 -3.59 -22.30 5.32
C HIS A 87 -2.29 -22.94 4.84
N ARG A 88 -1.26 -22.12 4.56
CA ARG A 88 0.08 -22.59 4.16
C ARG A 88 0.76 -23.47 5.21
N LEU A 89 0.62 -23.12 6.48
CA LEU A 89 1.21 -23.86 7.59
C LEU A 89 0.42 -25.13 7.96
N GLY A 90 -0.70 -25.41 7.27
CA GLY A 90 -1.56 -26.57 7.58
C GLY A 90 -2.34 -26.43 8.89
N LEU A 91 -2.23 -25.30 9.59
CA LEU A 91 -2.89 -25.05 10.88
C LEU A 91 -4.42 -25.01 10.77
N TRP A 92 -4.95 -24.82 9.57
CA TRP A 92 -6.39 -24.93 9.29
C TRP A 92 -6.97 -26.33 9.64
N GLN A 93 -6.12 -27.37 9.65
CA GLN A 93 -6.54 -28.73 10.04
C GLN A 93 -6.83 -28.83 11.54
N LEU A 94 -6.10 -28.06 12.36
CA LEU A 94 -6.32 -27.96 13.81
C LEU A 94 -7.61 -27.20 14.15
N THR A 95 -8.05 -26.31 13.26
CA THR A 95 -9.34 -25.62 13.38
C THR A 95 -10.51 -26.48 12.94
N LEU A 96 -10.30 -27.52 12.13
CA LEU A 96 -11.34 -28.50 11.78
C LEU A 96 -11.55 -29.57 12.85
N SER A 97 -10.52 -29.92 13.61
CA SER A 97 -10.60 -30.88 14.72
C SER A 97 -11.02 -30.25 16.05
N SER A 98 -11.09 -28.92 16.13
CA SER A 98 -11.55 -28.19 17.30
C SER A 98 -12.93 -27.55 17.06
N PRO A 99 -13.82 -27.50 18.08
CA PRO A 99 -15.18 -26.95 17.94
C PRO A 99 -15.18 -25.41 17.96
N ILE A 100 -14.28 -24.77 17.22
CA ILE A 100 -14.18 -23.30 17.19
C ILE A 100 -15.11 -22.77 16.09
N GLN A 101 -16.06 -21.90 16.47
CA GLN A 101 -16.93 -21.23 15.51
C GLN A 101 -16.12 -20.30 14.59
N LYS A 102 -16.51 -20.22 13.31
CA LYS A 102 -15.85 -19.38 12.29
C LYS A 102 -15.70 -17.93 12.75
N PHE A 103 -16.76 -17.35 13.31
CA PHE A 103 -16.76 -15.97 13.81
C PHE A 103 -15.69 -15.78 14.91
N THR A 104 -15.64 -16.66 15.90
CA THR A 104 -14.64 -16.61 16.98
C THR A 104 -13.21 -16.73 16.45
N TYR A 105 -12.99 -17.58 15.45
CA TYR A 105 -11.69 -17.69 14.78
C TYR A 105 -11.31 -16.37 14.06
N LEU A 106 -12.21 -15.80 13.26
CA LEU A 106 -11.97 -14.51 12.58
C LEU A 106 -11.74 -13.37 13.58
N CYS A 107 -12.53 -13.28 14.65
CA CYS A 107 -12.34 -12.28 15.71
C CYS A 107 -10.96 -12.43 16.38
N SER A 108 -10.48 -13.65 16.59
CA SER A 108 -9.14 -13.86 17.17
C SER A 108 -8.02 -13.32 16.26
N LYS A 109 -8.19 -13.47 14.93
CA LYS A 109 -7.25 -12.93 13.94
C LYS A 109 -7.34 -11.42 13.83
N ALA A 110 -8.56 -10.87 13.83
CA ALA A 110 -8.76 -9.42 13.84
C ALA A 110 -8.14 -8.79 15.09
N PHE A 111 -8.34 -9.38 16.27
CA PHE A 111 -7.75 -8.88 17.51
C PHE A 111 -6.22 -8.96 17.53
N SER A 112 -5.63 -10.04 16.99
CA SER A 112 -4.17 -10.13 16.85
C SER A 112 -3.61 -9.07 15.91
N ASN A 113 -4.27 -8.85 14.77
CA ASN A 113 -3.94 -7.79 13.82
C ASN A 113 -4.08 -6.41 14.46
N PHE A 114 -5.17 -6.15 15.20
CA PHE A 114 -5.39 -4.91 15.94
C PHE A 114 -4.29 -4.68 16.98
N ALA A 115 -3.97 -5.68 17.81
CA ALA A 115 -2.92 -5.55 18.83
C ALA A 115 -1.56 -5.18 18.22
N LEU A 116 -1.22 -5.73 17.06
CA LEU A 116 -0.01 -5.41 16.32
C LEU A 116 -0.01 -3.97 15.79
N LEU A 117 -1.10 -3.54 15.15
CA LEU A 117 -1.21 -2.17 14.63
C LEU A 117 -1.25 -1.13 15.76
N SER A 118 -1.94 -1.44 16.86
CA SER A 118 -1.95 -0.63 18.07
C SER A 118 -0.55 -0.52 18.67
N PHE A 119 0.22 -1.61 18.72
CA PHE A 119 1.61 -1.56 19.18
C PHE A 119 2.48 -0.64 18.32
N LEU A 120 2.40 -0.75 16.99
CA LEU A 120 3.16 0.12 16.09
C LEU A 120 2.77 1.59 16.20
N THR A 121 1.47 1.88 16.24
CA THR A 121 0.96 3.26 16.32
C THR A 121 1.20 3.89 17.70
N LEU A 122 1.20 3.11 18.78
CA LEU A 122 1.59 3.60 20.11
C LEU A 122 3.08 3.92 20.17
N ILE A 123 3.94 3.14 19.51
CA ILE A 123 5.37 3.47 19.41
C ILE A 123 5.56 4.77 18.65
N VAL A 124 4.86 4.95 17.53
CA VAL A 124 4.82 6.23 16.80
C VAL A 124 4.39 7.38 17.71
N ALA A 125 3.32 7.22 18.50
CA ALA A 125 2.89 8.24 19.44
C ALA A 125 3.94 8.53 20.52
N ILE A 126 4.66 7.52 21.01
CA ILE A 126 5.77 7.69 21.96
C ILE A 126 6.92 8.47 21.30
N THR A 127 7.20 8.25 20.01
CA THR A 127 8.23 9.02 19.30
C THR A 127 7.89 10.51 19.14
N ALA A 128 6.63 10.88 19.32
CA ALA A 128 6.21 12.28 19.33
C ALA A 128 6.79 13.08 20.51
N LEU A 129 7.06 12.42 21.65
CA LEU A 129 7.65 13.05 22.84
C LEU A 129 9.04 13.67 22.56
N PRO A 130 10.06 12.89 22.12
CA PRO A 130 11.36 13.46 21.83
C PRO A 130 11.28 14.43 20.65
N LEU A 131 10.40 14.19 19.66
CA LEU A 131 10.22 15.11 18.54
C LEU A 131 9.74 16.49 19.01
N GLN A 132 8.71 16.57 19.87
CA GLN A 132 8.24 17.84 20.41
C GLN A 132 9.38 18.61 21.11
N LEU A 133 10.15 17.90 21.95
CA LEU A 133 11.27 18.50 22.67
C LEU A 133 12.41 18.96 21.75
N PHE A 134 12.74 18.17 20.71
CA PHE A 134 13.77 18.54 19.74
C PHE A 134 13.35 19.71 18.85
N ARG A 135 12.05 19.88 18.57
CA ARG A 135 11.56 21.06 17.83
C ARG A 135 11.61 22.33 18.67
N GLY A 136 11.55 22.23 19.99
CA GLY A 136 11.88 23.32 20.92
C GLY A 136 10.89 24.50 20.95
N GLU A 137 9.78 24.45 20.20
CA GLU A 137 8.79 25.55 20.18
C GLU A 137 7.93 25.60 21.44
N ALA A 138 7.67 24.45 22.08
CA ALA A 138 7.01 24.36 23.38
C ALA A 138 7.59 23.20 24.18
N THR A 139 8.18 23.52 25.33
CA THR A 139 8.87 22.54 26.21
C THR A 139 7.93 21.87 27.21
N GLY A 140 6.74 22.41 27.42
CA GLY A 140 5.70 21.81 28.26
C GLY A 140 5.12 20.55 27.61
N ILE A 141 5.16 19.43 28.34
CA ILE A 141 4.56 18.17 27.89
C ILE A 141 3.25 17.95 28.64
N ASP A 142 2.14 17.91 27.90
CA ASP A 142 0.87 17.39 28.37
C ASP A 142 0.63 16.01 27.75
N ALA A 143 0.73 14.96 28.57
CA ALA A 143 0.56 13.58 28.13
C ALA A 143 -0.86 13.31 27.59
N ALA A 144 -1.90 13.95 28.15
CA ALA A 144 -3.26 13.74 27.69
C ALA A 144 -3.42 14.32 26.27
N GLN A 145 -2.97 15.56 26.07
CA GLN A 145 -3.04 16.20 24.75
C GLN A 145 -2.21 15.46 23.68
N LEU A 146 -1.10 14.85 24.08
CA LEU A 146 -0.24 14.11 23.15
C LEU A 146 -0.82 12.74 22.76
N PHE A 147 -1.37 11.98 23.72
CA PHE A 147 -1.76 10.58 23.49
C PHE A 147 -3.25 10.36 23.22
N LEU A 148 -4.16 11.21 23.72
CA LEU A 148 -5.60 11.04 23.49
C LEU A 148 -5.98 11.05 21.99
N PRO A 149 -5.40 11.90 21.12
CA PRO A 149 -5.66 11.81 19.69
C PRO A 149 -5.34 10.43 19.10
N THR A 150 -4.23 9.81 19.50
CA THR A 150 -3.89 8.45 19.02
C THR A 150 -4.91 7.43 19.53
N LEU A 151 -5.35 7.55 20.79
CA LEU A 151 -6.31 6.64 21.41
C LEU A 151 -7.70 6.73 20.76
N PHE A 152 -8.18 7.94 20.43
CA PHE A 152 -9.55 8.16 19.97
C PHE A 152 -9.69 8.33 18.45
N ILE A 153 -8.62 8.59 17.70
CA ILE A 153 -8.65 8.71 16.23
C ILE A 153 -7.99 7.48 15.60
N THR A 154 -6.72 7.24 15.95
CA THR A 154 -5.90 6.21 15.29
C THR A 154 -6.33 4.80 15.66
N LEU A 155 -6.53 4.50 16.96
CA LEU A 155 -6.85 3.13 17.37
C LEU A 155 -8.20 2.61 16.83
N PRO A 156 -9.31 3.37 16.85
CA PRO A 156 -10.56 2.94 16.21
C PRO A 156 -10.38 2.65 14.71
N SER A 157 -9.59 3.49 14.03
CA SER A 157 -9.23 3.29 12.62
C SER A 157 -8.41 2.02 12.41
N MET A 158 -7.41 1.75 13.26
CA MET A 158 -6.63 0.50 13.21
C MET A 158 -7.48 -0.74 13.49
N PHE A 159 -8.48 -0.63 14.37
CA PHE A 159 -9.44 -1.71 14.62
C PHE A 159 -10.27 -1.99 13.37
N LEU A 160 -10.79 -0.96 12.71
CA LEU A 160 -11.55 -1.08 11.46
C LEU A 160 -10.70 -1.74 10.36
N VAL A 161 -9.44 -1.30 10.20
CA VAL A 161 -8.49 -1.90 9.23
C VAL A 161 -8.21 -3.37 9.56
N SER A 162 -8.05 -3.71 10.84
CA SER A 162 -7.84 -5.09 11.26
C SER A 162 -9.01 -6.01 10.88
N CYS A 163 -10.25 -5.49 10.99
CA CYS A 163 -11.47 -6.20 10.59
C CYS A 163 -11.58 -6.32 9.06
N LEU A 164 -11.28 -5.23 8.33
CA LEU A 164 -11.24 -5.24 6.87
C LEU A 164 -10.23 -6.24 6.32
N ALA A 165 -9.02 -6.30 6.88
CA ALA A 165 -8.01 -7.27 6.44
C ALA A 165 -8.51 -8.72 6.55
N VAL A 166 -9.11 -9.07 7.69
CA VAL A 166 -9.68 -10.41 7.90
C VAL A 166 -10.88 -10.66 6.98
N PHE A 167 -11.74 -9.65 6.74
CA PHE A 167 -12.85 -9.76 5.79
C PHE A 167 -12.37 -9.99 4.35
N PHE A 168 -11.37 -9.24 3.90
CA PHE A 168 -10.77 -9.38 2.56
C PHE A 168 -10.15 -10.77 2.38
N GLU A 169 -9.55 -11.32 3.43
CA GLU A 169 -9.06 -12.69 3.43
C GLU A 169 -10.17 -13.73 3.54
N ALA A 170 -11.29 -13.43 4.19
CA ALA A 170 -12.40 -14.36 4.26
C ALA A 170 -13.08 -14.54 2.89
N ALA A 171 -13.28 -13.44 2.15
CA ALA A 171 -13.94 -13.40 0.85
C ALA A 171 -13.03 -13.90 -0.29
N ARG A 172 -13.47 -14.95 -1.01
CA ARG A 172 -12.67 -15.61 -2.07
C ARG A 172 -12.14 -14.65 -3.15
N GLY A 173 -12.91 -13.63 -3.53
CA GLY A 173 -12.51 -12.65 -4.55
C GLY A 173 -11.47 -11.61 -4.10
N LEU A 174 -11.34 -11.37 -2.80
CA LEU A 174 -10.50 -10.30 -2.24
C LEU A 174 -9.19 -10.80 -1.59
N ARG A 175 -9.00 -12.13 -1.53
CA ARG A 175 -7.79 -12.76 -0.97
C ARG A 175 -6.51 -12.36 -1.69
N GLY A 176 -6.52 -12.32 -3.02
CA GLY A 176 -5.34 -12.03 -3.84
C GLY A 176 -5.05 -10.55 -4.07
N GLY A 177 -4.19 -10.27 -5.06
CA GLY A 177 -3.81 -8.89 -5.46
C GLY A 177 -4.98 -8.00 -5.90
N ALA A 178 -6.07 -8.58 -6.43
CA ALA A 178 -7.27 -7.80 -6.76
C ALA A 178 -7.85 -7.10 -5.52
N GLY A 179 -7.87 -7.78 -4.36
CA GLY A 179 -8.29 -7.15 -3.11
C GLY A 179 -7.30 -6.10 -2.60
N ASN A 180 -6.01 -6.21 -2.95
CA ASN A 180 -5.04 -5.17 -2.62
C ASN A 180 -5.34 -3.86 -3.37
N LEU A 181 -5.69 -3.96 -4.65
CA LEU A 181 -6.11 -2.81 -5.45
C LEU A 181 -7.44 -2.23 -4.96
N VAL A 182 -8.43 -3.07 -4.66
CA VAL A 182 -9.72 -2.62 -4.09
C VAL A 182 -9.51 -1.89 -2.77
N PHE A 183 -8.61 -2.38 -1.91
CA PHE A 183 -8.30 -1.69 -0.66
C PHE A 183 -7.62 -0.34 -0.87
N PHE A 184 -6.72 -0.22 -1.85
CA PHE A 184 -6.10 1.06 -2.20
C PHE A 184 -7.17 2.10 -2.58
N PHE A 185 -8.12 1.74 -3.45
CA PHE A 185 -9.21 2.64 -3.82
C PHE A 185 -10.17 2.92 -2.66
N LEU A 186 -10.46 1.91 -1.83
CA LEU A 186 -11.24 2.11 -0.61
C LEU A 186 -10.55 3.13 0.31
N TRP A 187 -9.24 2.99 0.52
CA TRP A 187 -8.45 3.93 1.31
C TRP A 187 -8.53 5.35 0.74
N THR A 188 -8.37 5.55 -0.57
CA THR A 188 -8.55 6.88 -1.19
C THR A 188 -9.96 7.43 -0.98
N ALA A 189 -10.99 6.58 -1.09
CA ALA A 189 -12.38 6.96 -0.88
C ALA A 189 -12.72 7.27 0.60
N LEU A 190 -11.89 6.82 1.55
CA LEU A 190 -11.99 7.18 2.97
C LEU A 190 -11.25 8.50 3.24
N VAL A 191 -10.07 8.69 2.67
CA VAL A 191 -9.23 9.88 2.90
C VAL A 191 -9.83 11.13 2.27
N ILE A 192 -10.26 11.08 1.00
CA ILE A 192 -10.72 12.27 0.27
C ILE A 192 -11.90 12.98 0.98
N PRO A 193 -12.99 12.29 1.37
CA PRO A 193 -14.09 12.94 2.10
C PRO A 193 -13.66 13.42 3.49
N SER A 194 -12.73 12.73 4.15
CA SER A 194 -12.20 13.13 5.46
C SER A 194 -11.40 14.44 5.39
N LEU A 195 -10.83 14.76 4.22
CA LEU A 195 -10.17 16.04 3.92
C LEU A 195 -11.16 17.12 3.46
N ALA A 196 -12.24 16.72 2.77
CA ALA A 196 -13.31 17.61 2.36
C ALA A 196 -14.27 17.87 3.52
N ILE A 197 -13.89 18.81 4.40
CA ILE A 197 -14.55 19.16 5.67
C ILE A 197 -16.05 19.56 5.51
N THR A 198 -16.47 19.90 4.28
CA THR A 198 -17.86 20.19 3.90
C THR A 198 -18.71 18.96 3.59
N SER A 199 -18.14 17.75 3.56
CA SER A 199 -18.89 16.55 3.18
C SER A 199 -19.81 16.08 4.32
N ASP A 200 -21.07 15.76 3.98
CA ASP A 200 -22.01 15.07 4.88
C ASP A 200 -21.64 13.57 5.05
N PHE A 201 -20.53 13.15 4.46
CA PHE A 201 -20.11 11.76 4.49
C PHE A 201 -19.68 11.37 5.92
N PRO A 202 -20.17 10.24 6.46
CA PRO A 202 -19.75 9.76 7.76
C PRO A 202 -18.23 9.54 7.80
N ASP A 203 -17.50 10.25 8.67
CA ASP A 203 -16.03 10.22 8.75
C ASP A 203 -15.51 8.94 9.44
N PRO A 204 -14.98 7.93 8.73
CA PRO A 204 -14.55 6.67 9.34
C PRO A 204 -13.15 6.79 9.95
N LEU A 205 -12.37 7.78 9.54
CA LEU A 205 -10.99 8.01 9.97
C LEU A 205 -10.92 8.86 11.25
N GLY A 206 -11.95 9.67 11.51
CA GLY A 206 -12.06 10.52 12.71
C GLY A 206 -11.27 11.81 12.62
N VAL A 207 -10.95 12.25 11.40
CA VAL A 207 -10.09 13.41 11.16
C VAL A 207 -10.90 14.66 10.82
N ALA A 208 -12.05 14.54 10.15
CA ALA A 208 -12.80 15.69 9.64
C ALA A 208 -13.26 16.63 10.76
N ALA A 209 -13.72 16.08 11.89
CA ALA A 209 -14.16 16.88 13.04
C ALA A 209 -13.01 17.69 13.66
N VAL A 210 -11.81 17.11 13.73
CA VAL A 210 -10.63 17.75 14.29
C VAL A 210 -10.08 18.83 13.35
N LEU A 211 -10.06 18.55 12.04
CA LEU A 211 -9.68 19.56 11.05
C LEU A 211 -10.66 20.75 11.05
N LYS A 212 -11.95 20.49 11.21
CA LYS A 212 -12.96 21.55 11.32
C LYS A 212 -12.73 22.43 12.54
N ASP A 213 -12.39 21.85 13.68
CA ASP A 213 -12.05 22.57 14.92
C ASP A 213 -10.78 23.42 14.75
N ILE A 214 -9.73 22.85 14.15
CA ILE A 214 -8.50 23.58 13.80
C ILE A 214 -8.82 24.80 12.91
N LEU A 215 -9.67 24.63 11.88
CA LEU A 215 -10.05 25.73 10.99
C LEU A 215 -10.81 26.85 11.72
N TYR A 216 -11.74 26.50 12.59
CA TYR A 216 -12.44 27.51 13.41
C TYR A 216 -11.51 28.23 14.38
N GLY A 217 -10.47 27.55 14.87
CA GLY A 217 -9.43 28.16 15.70
C GLY A 217 -8.56 29.20 14.97
N ILE A 218 -8.53 29.16 13.63
CA ILE A 218 -7.73 30.07 12.79
C ILE A 218 -8.56 31.23 12.25
N SER A 219 -9.80 30.98 11.80
CA SER A 219 -10.67 32.00 11.22
C SER A 219 -12.14 31.82 11.59
N ASN A 220 -12.81 32.92 11.92
CA ASN A 220 -14.25 32.98 12.18
C ASN A 220 -15.11 32.79 10.90
N GLN A 221 -14.53 32.97 9.70
CA GLN A 221 -15.14 32.64 8.40
C GLN A 221 -14.19 31.71 7.63
N PRO A 222 -14.21 30.41 7.91
CA PRO A 222 -13.23 29.48 7.36
C PRO A 222 -13.51 29.21 5.87
N ASN A 223 -12.50 29.39 5.03
CA ASN A 223 -12.52 28.81 3.68
C ASN A 223 -12.20 27.30 3.82
N LEU A 224 -13.24 26.47 3.76
CA LEU A 224 -13.15 25.04 4.06
C LEU A 224 -12.39 24.21 3.00
N GLN A 225 -11.80 24.86 1.98
CA GLN A 225 -11.10 24.21 0.87
C GLN A 225 -9.56 24.28 0.96
N GLU A 226 -8.99 25.02 1.92
CA GLU A 226 -7.53 25.25 2.02
C GLU A 226 -6.87 24.39 3.11
N VAL A 227 -7.15 23.09 3.13
CA VAL A 227 -6.45 22.15 4.02
C VAL A 227 -5.45 21.32 3.22
N ASN A 228 -4.17 21.47 3.55
CA ASN A 228 -3.10 20.67 2.99
C ASN A 228 -2.62 19.64 4.02
N ILE A 229 -2.74 18.36 3.66
CA ILE A 229 -2.24 17.22 4.44
C ILE A 229 -1.31 16.43 3.53
N GLY A 230 -0.02 16.70 3.65
CA GLY A 230 0.99 16.26 2.70
C GLY A 230 2.18 17.21 2.73
N VAL A 231 3.20 16.97 1.92
CA VAL A 231 4.38 17.84 1.91
C VAL A 231 4.14 19.02 0.96
N ALA A 232 4.12 20.23 1.50
CA ALA A 232 3.98 21.50 0.78
C ALA A 232 5.17 22.42 1.04
N ASP A 233 5.45 23.34 0.12
CA ASP A 233 6.54 24.31 0.27
C ASP A 233 6.26 25.29 1.43
N ASN A 234 7.29 25.56 2.23
CA ASN A 234 7.22 26.48 3.37
C ASN A 234 7.42 27.94 2.93
N LEU A 235 6.53 28.47 2.10
CA LEU A 235 6.57 29.87 1.66
C LEU A 235 5.59 30.69 2.50
N ASN A 236 6.11 31.39 3.51
CA ASN A 236 5.40 32.33 4.39
C ASN A 236 4.28 31.70 5.24
N ILE A 237 4.65 30.81 6.17
CA ILE A 237 3.70 30.17 7.07
C ILE A 237 3.55 30.96 8.37
N HIS A 238 2.31 31.23 8.76
CA HIS A 238 1.97 31.82 10.05
C HIS A 238 1.80 30.72 11.11
N THR A 239 2.15 31.02 12.37
CA THR A 239 1.95 30.10 13.48
C THR A 239 0.81 30.54 14.38
N PHE A 240 0.07 29.57 14.93
CA PHE A 240 -0.97 29.84 15.93
C PHE A 240 -0.94 28.80 17.05
N THR A 241 -1.51 29.14 18.20
CA THR A 241 -1.61 28.23 19.35
C THR A 241 -2.94 27.50 19.33
N TRP A 242 -2.91 26.20 19.06
CA TRP A 242 -4.07 25.32 19.20
C TRP A 242 -4.02 24.57 20.53
N THR A 243 -5.12 24.56 21.29
CA THR A 243 -5.16 24.08 22.68
C THR A 243 -5.65 22.64 22.83
N GLY A 244 -6.02 21.98 21.74
CA GLY A 244 -6.55 20.63 21.76
C GLY A 244 -8.01 20.57 21.30
N PHE A 245 -8.49 19.34 21.13
CA PHE A 245 -9.83 19.05 20.66
C PHE A 245 -10.74 18.62 21.83
N ASP A 246 -11.97 19.13 21.85
CA ASP A 246 -12.97 18.72 22.84
C ASP A 246 -13.56 17.35 22.48
N TRP A 247 -13.21 16.34 23.29
CA TRP A 247 -13.68 14.96 23.12
C TRP A 247 -15.15 14.80 23.54
N THR A 248 -16.06 15.32 22.72
CA THR A 248 -17.50 15.22 22.99
C THR A 248 -17.97 13.76 23.01
N PRO A 249 -18.98 13.41 23.84
CA PRO A 249 -19.56 12.06 23.84
C PRO A 249 -20.08 11.64 22.46
N ALA A 250 -20.61 12.59 21.68
CA ALA A 250 -21.09 12.34 20.33
C ALA A 250 -19.97 11.86 19.39
N TYR A 251 -18.80 12.52 19.44
CA TYR A 251 -17.63 12.10 18.66
C TYR A 251 -17.17 10.69 19.05
N LEU A 252 -17.05 10.42 20.36
CA LEU A 252 -16.62 9.12 20.88
C LEU A 252 -17.62 8.00 20.51
N LEU A 253 -18.92 8.26 20.59
CA LEU A 253 -19.95 7.32 20.14
C LEU A 253 -19.86 7.04 18.64
N GLY A 254 -19.55 8.05 17.83
CA GLY A 254 -19.27 7.87 16.41
C GLY A 254 -18.10 6.91 16.15
N ARG A 255 -16.99 7.04 16.92
CA ARG A 255 -15.84 6.13 16.83
C ARG A 255 -16.21 4.69 17.22
N LEU A 256 -16.98 4.52 18.29
CA LEU A 256 -17.49 3.20 18.71
C LEU A 256 -18.43 2.60 17.65
N GLY A 257 -19.23 3.43 16.98
CA GLY A 257 -20.07 3.03 15.85
C GLY A 257 -19.27 2.40 14.72
N TRP A 258 -18.12 3.01 14.36
CA TRP A 258 -17.21 2.45 13.34
C TRP A 258 -16.54 1.14 13.79
N MET A 259 -16.19 1.03 15.07
CA MET A 259 -15.69 -0.24 15.62
C MET A 259 -16.77 -1.34 15.54
N LEU A 260 -18.02 -1.00 15.87
CA LEU A 260 -19.15 -1.93 15.74
C LEU A 260 -19.38 -2.34 14.27
N ALA A 261 -19.27 -1.41 13.33
CA ALA A 261 -19.31 -1.71 11.90
C ALA A 261 -18.21 -2.71 11.50
N GLY A 262 -17.00 -2.57 12.05
CA GLY A 262 -15.90 -3.55 11.89
C GLY A 262 -16.27 -4.95 12.39
N ILE A 263 -16.94 -5.06 13.53
CA ILE A 263 -17.40 -6.34 14.08
C ILE A 263 -18.49 -6.96 13.19
N LEU A 264 -19.43 -6.16 12.70
CA LEU A 264 -20.46 -6.60 11.75
C LEU A 264 -19.84 -7.11 10.44
N LEU A 265 -18.81 -6.43 9.94
CA LEU A 265 -18.02 -6.89 8.79
C LEU A 265 -17.37 -8.26 9.04
N LEU A 266 -16.87 -8.54 10.24
CA LEU A 266 -16.37 -9.88 10.60
C LEU A 266 -17.48 -10.93 10.63
N GLY A 267 -18.68 -10.56 11.10
CA GLY A 267 -19.86 -11.42 11.05
C GLY A 267 -20.20 -11.82 9.61
N TRP A 268 -20.19 -10.83 8.70
CA TRP A 268 -20.38 -11.07 7.27
C TRP A 268 -19.23 -11.91 6.68
N GLY A 269 -17.99 -11.61 7.04
CA GLY A 269 -16.81 -12.39 6.66
C GLY A 269 -16.92 -13.85 7.09
N ALA A 270 -17.47 -14.13 8.27
CA ALA A 270 -17.65 -15.49 8.78
C ALA A 270 -18.64 -16.30 7.93
N ALA A 271 -19.68 -15.65 7.39
CA ALA A 271 -20.62 -16.27 6.46
C ALA A 271 -19.96 -16.59 5.09
N LEU A 272 -19.09 -15.69 4.60
CA LEU A 272 -18.35 -15.88 3.34
C LEU A 272 -17.16 -16.84 3.48
N TYR A 273 -16.65 -17.05 4.70
CA TYR A 273 -15.45 -17.84 4.94
C TYR A 273 -15.72 -19.33 4.68
N GLN A 274 -15.07 -19.81 3.62
CA GLN A 274 -15.05 -21.22 3.25
C GLN A 274 -13.68 -21.81 3.63
N VAL A 275 -13.71 -22.84 4.48
CA VAL A 275 -12.52 -23.61 4.85
C VAL A 275 -12.03 -24.35 3.61
N PRO A 276 -10.73 -24.29 3.27
CA PRO A 276 -10.20 -24.99 2.10
C PRO A 276 -10.56 -26.48 2.15
N HIS A 277 -11.18 -26.99 1.09
CA HIS A 277 -11.28 -28.44 0.88
C HIS A 277 -10.00 -28.94 0.20
N LYS A 278 -9.58 -30.14 0.60
CA LYS A 278 -8.38 -30.86 0.16
C LYS A 278 -8.16 -30.73 -1.36
N THR A 279 -7.35 -29.76 -1.80
CA THR A 279 -6.86 -29.75 -3.19
C THR A 279 -5.79 -30.81 -3.29
N GLN A 280 -6.25 -31.98 -3.72
CA GLN A 280 -5.48 -33.17 -4.05
C GLN A 280 -4.30 -32.81 -4.98
N HIS A 281 -3.19 -33.50 -4.78
CA HIS A 281 -1.94 -33.51 -5.58
C HIS A 281 -2.14 -33.82 -7.09
N ARG A 282 -2.99 -33.08 -7.80
CA ARG A 282 -3.19 -33.21 -9.25
C ARG A 282 -2.07 -32.57 -10.07
N THR A 283 -1.21 -31.75 -9.45
CA THR A 283 -0.14 -31.01 -10.11
C THR A 283 1.11 -31.85 -10.37
N VAL A 284 1.40 -32.87 -9.55
CA VAL A 284 2.65 -33.65 -9.67
C VAL A 284 2.65 -34.50 -10.95
N SER A 285 1.52 -35.11 -11.32
CA SER A 285 1.43 -35.95 -12.53
C SER A 285 1.41 -35.12 -13.83
N ALA A 286 0.84 -33.92 -13.80
CA ALA A 286 0.81 -33.00 -14.95
C ALA A 286 2.20 -32.40 -15.22
N VAL A 287 2.94 -32.02 -14.17
CA VAL A 287 4.33 -31.52 -14.28
C VAL A 287 5.27 -32.65 -14.73
N GLN A 288 5.12 -33.88 -14.22
CA GLN A 288 5.90 -35.03 -14.70
C GLN A 288 5.66 -35.36 -16.17
N LYS A 289 4.41 -35.20 -16.67
CA LYS A 289 4.11 -35.32 -18.11
C LYS A 289 4.77 -34.21 -18.92
N LEU A 290 4.72 -32.96 -18.43
CA LEU A 290 5.27 -31.79 -19.12
C LEU A 290 6.82 -31.81 -19.22
N VAL A 291 7.49 -32.31 -18.18
CA VAL A 291 8.96 -32.50 -18.16
C VAL A 291 9.40 -33.57 -19.15
N LYS A 292 8.56 -34.58 -19.41
CA LYS A 292 8.81 -35.64 -20.39
C LYS A 292 8.73 -35.16 -21.85
N ASP A 293 8.02 -34.05 -22.10
CA ASP A 293 7.79 -33.46 -23.41
C ASP A 293 8.71 -32.26 -23.72
N LEU A 294 9.80 -32.07 -22.95
CA LEU A 294 10.74 -30.95 -23.12
C LEU A 294 11.44 -31.00 -24.49
N ARG A 295 10.84 -30.32 -25.46
CA ARG A 295 11.40 -29.95 -26.76
C ARG A 295 12.61 -29.00 -26.58
N PRO A 296 13.52 -28.92 -27.58
CA PRO A 296 14.63 -27.97 -27.54
C PRO A 296 14.15 -26.52 -27.38
N MET A 297 15.00 -25.70 -26.73
CA MET A 297 14.75 -24.31 -26.35
C MET A 297 13.96 -23.52 -27.40
N PRO A 298 12.76 -23.02 -27.09
CA PRO A 298 12.09 -22.08 -27.96
C PRO A 298 12.90 -20.76 -28.00
N ALA A 299 12.99 -20.12 -29.17
CA ALA A 299 13.64 -18.82 -29.34
C ALA A 299 13.13 -17.79 -28.31
N TRP A 300 13.95 -16.80 -27.93
CA TRP A 300 13.60 -15.81 -26.90
C TRP A 300 12.24 -15.14 -27.15
N LEU A 301 11.91 -14.86 -28.42
CA LEU A 301 10.62 -14.30 -28.83
C LEU A 301 9.43 -15.20 -28.48
N ASN A 302 9.61 -16.51 -28.51
CA ASN A 302 8.56 -17.46 -28.13
C ASN A 302 8.36 -17.46 -26.60
N VAL A 303 9.43 -17.31 -25.82
CA VAL A 303 9.34 -17.12 -24.36
C VAL A 303 8.60 -15.83 -24.04
N LEU A 304 8.94 -14.72 -24.74
CA LEU A 304 8.24 -13.45 -24.61
C LEU A 304 6.75 -13.55 -24.95
N ARG A 305 6.41 -14.19 -26.08
CA ARG A 305 5.02 -14.40 -26.48
C ARG A 305 4.25 -15.24 -25.47
N LEU A 306 4.89 -16.25 -24.88
CA LEU A 306 4.28 -17.08 -23.84
C LEU A 306 4.05 -16.29 -22.56
N GLU A 307 5.04 -15.54 -22.07
CA GLU A 307 4.90 -14.67 -20.89
C GLU A 307 3.80 -13.63 -21.09
N LEU A 308 3.75 -12.96 -22.24
CA LEU A 308 2.69 -12.01 -22.58
C LEU A 308 1.30 -12.68 -22.58
N ARG A 309 1.20 -13.86 -23.19
CA ARG A 309 -0.07 -14.61 -23.22
C ARG A 309 -0.49 -15.07 -21.84
N ILE A 310 0.44 -15.50 -21.00
CA ILE A 310 0.17 -15.93 -19.61
C ILE A 310 -0.24 -14.72 -18.77
N ALA A 311 0.44 -13.58 -18.92
CA ALA A 311 0.15 -12.35 -18.20
C ALA A 311 -1.27 -11.83 -18.47
N LEU A 312 -1.72 -11.90 -19.73
CA LEU A 312 -3.05 -11.48 -20.15
C LEU A 312 -4.13 -12.54 -19.86
N LYS A 313 -3.76 -13.82 -19.73
CA LYS A 313 -4.70 -14.91 -19.48
C LYS A 313 -5.19 -14.86 -18.03
N GLY A 314 -6.50 -14.64 -17.87
CA GLY A 314 -7.15 -14.55 -16.55
C GLY A 314 -7.48 -13.12 -16.11
N ILE A 315 -7.29 -12.13 -16.99
CA ILE A 315 -7.88 -10.80 -16.82
C ILE A 315 -9.38 -10.91 -17.16
N PRO A 316 -10.30 -10.49 -16.27
CA PRO A 316 -11.73 -10.47 -16.60
C PRO A 316 -11.99 -9.50 -17.76
N PRO A 317 -12.93 -9.82 -18.67
CA PRO A 317 -13.19 -9.00 -19.86
C PRO A 317 -13.59 -7.57 -19.52
N VAL A 318 -14.26 -7.36 -18.38
CA VAL A 318 -14.64 -6.04 -17.87
C VAL A 318 -13.42 -5.13 -17.66
N LEU A 319 -12.31 -5.66 -17.12
CA LEU A 319 -11.10 -4.87 -16.94
C LEU A 319 -10.42 -4.54 -18.27
N MET A 320 -10.55 -5.40 -19.29
CA MET A 320 -10.04 -5.09 -20.63
C MET A 320 -10.85 -3.98 -21.31
N VAL A 321 -12.18 -4.02 -21.18
CA VAL A 321 -13.06 -2.95 -21.68
C VAL A 321 -12.77 -1.63 -20.97
N LEU A 322 -12.61 -1.66 -19.64
CA LEU A 322 -12.23 -0.48 -18.86
C LEU A 322 -10.86 0.07 -19.30
N ALA A 323 -9.85 -0.79 -19.49
CA ALA A 323 -8.54 -0.38 -19.97
C ALA A 323 -8.61 0.26 -21.37
N ALA A 324 -9.44 -0.28 -22.28
CA ALA A 324 -9.65 0.32 -23.60
C ALA A 324 -10.37 1.68 -23.51
N ALA A 325 -11.35 1.83 -22.62
CA ALA A 325 -12.02 3.10 -22.38
C ALA A 325 -11.07 4.16 -21.81
N LEU A 326 -10.25 3.79 -20.81
CA LEU A 326 -9.20 4.67 -20.27
C LEU A 326 -8.16 5.03 -21.34
N TRP A 327 -7.78 4.07 -22.18
CA TRP A 327 -6.85 4.30 -23.29
C TRP A 327 -7.40 5.35 -24.25
N ALA A 328 -8.67 5.21 -24.67
CA ALA A 328 -9.32 6.17 -25.55
C ALA A 328 -9.46 7.56 -24.89
N ALA A 329 -9.84 7.60 -23.62
CA ALA A 329 -9.92 8.85 -22.85
C ALA A 329 -8.55 9.53 -22.72
N GLY A 330 -7.47 8.76 -22.59
CA GLY A 330 -6.10 9.30 -22.50
C GLY A 330 -5.63 10.02 -23.76
N PHE A 331 -6.21 9.71 -24.93
CA PHE A 331 -5.94 10.50 -26.13
C PHE A 331 -6.57 11.90 -26.07
N VAL A 332 -7.68 12.06 -25.34
CA VAL A 332 -8.41 13.33 -25.22
C VAL A 332 -7.88 14.16 -24.05
N PHE A 333 -7.65 13.51 -22.90
CA PHE A 333 -7.26 14.14 -21.63
C PHE A 333 -5.96 13.52 -21.09
N PRO A 334 -4.80 13.85 -21.68
CA PRO A 334 -3.53 13.17 -21.39
C PRO A 334 -3.11 13.30 -19.91
N GLU A 335 -3.20 14.51 -19.34
CA GLU A 335 -2.74 14.81 -17.98
C GLU A 335 -3.54 14.04 -16.92
N VAL A 336 -4.88 14.08 -17.00
CA VAL A 336 -5.76 13.44 -16.02
C VAL A 336 -5.73 11.90 -16.13
N MET A 337 -5.56 11.38 -17.35
CA MET A 337 -5.62 9.95 -17.59
C MET A 337 -4.30 9.24 -17.40
N LEU A 338 -3.15 9.93 -17.49
CA LEU A 338 -1.83 9.29 -17.36
C LEU A 338 -1.67 8.54 -16.02
N PRO A 339 -1.98 9.12 -14.84
CA PRO A 339 -1.91 8.38 -13.58
C PRO A 339 -2.84 7.15 -13.59
N LEU A 340 -4.06 7.29 -14.12
CA LEU A 340 -5.03 6.18 -14.20
C LEU A 340 -4.56 5.04 -15.11
N LEU A 341 -3.87 5.36 -16.21
CA LEU A 341 -3.28 4.38 -17.11
C LEU A 341 -2.06 3.69 -16.50
N LEU A 342 -1.29 4.38 -15.67
CA LEU A 342 -0.15 3.82 -14.94
C LEU A 342 -0.55 2.82 -13.85
N ILE A 343 -1.68 3.03 -13.17
CA ILE A 343 -2.18 2.11 -12.13
C ILE A 343 -2.93 0.90 -12.71
N ALA A 344 -3.51 1.01 -13.91
CA ALA A 344 -4.28 -0.06 -14.56
C ALA A 344 -3.54 -1.42 -14.69
N PRO A 345 -2.25 -1.49 -15.10
CA PRO A 345 -1.55 -2.77 -15.27
C PRO A 345 -1.03 -3.37 -13.96
N VAL A 346 -1.18 -2.73 -12.80
CA VAL A 346 -0.53 -3.13 -11.54
C VAL A 346 -0.79 -4.59 -11.17
N LEU A 347 -2.01 -5.08 -11.35
CA LEU A 347 -2.38 -6.47 -11.05
C LEU A 347 -1.64 -7.49 -11.94
N VAL A 348 -1.30 -7.11 -13.17
CA VAL A 348 -0.58 -7.96 -14.12
C VAL A 348 0.92 -7.88 -13.83
N LEU A 349 1.43 -6.68 -13.57
CA LEU A 349 2.83 -6.43 -13.24
C LEU A 349 3.25 -7.11 -11.92
N SER A 350 2.41 -7.07 -10.89
CA SER A 350 2.69 -7.71 -9.60
C SER A 350 2.78 -9.24 -9.70
N ARG A 351 1.96 -9.84 -10.59
CA ARG A 351 2.02 -11.28 -10.91
C ARG A 351 3.26 -11.63 -11.71
N LEU A 352 3.63 -10.84 -12.71
CA LEU A 352 4.83 -11.06 -13.54
C LEU A 352 6.12 -11.10 -12.70
N GLY A 353 6.26 -10.15 -11.76
CA GLY A 353 7.41 -10.09 -10.85
C GLY A 353 7.52 -11.31 -9.92
N SER A 354 6.39 -11.91 -9.53
CA SER A 354 6.31 -13.01 -8.55
C SER A 354 6.11 -14.40 -9.18
N SER A 355 5.80 -14.49 -10.48
CA SER A 355 5.29 -15.69 -11.15
C SER A 355 6.20 -16.92 -11.11
N ALA A 356 7.52 -16.74 -11.01
CA ALA A 356 8.47 -17.86 -10.99
C ALA A 356 8.36 -18.69 -9.68
N HIS A 357 8.00 -18.05 -8.56
CA HIS A 357 7.92 -18.72 -7.26
C HIS A 357 6.52 -19.28 -6.96
N ALA A 358 5.48 -18.63 -7.47
CA ALA A 358 4.08 -19.00 -7.19
C ALA A 358 3.73 -20.45 -7.60
N HIS A 359 4.45 -21.03 -8.56
CA HIS A 359 4.16 -22.35 -9.10
C HIS A 359 5.20 -23.41 -8.72
N GLN A 360 6.15 -23.10 -7.82
CA GLN A 360 7.30 -23.98 -7.48
C GLN A 360 8.11 -24.45 -8.72
N LEU A 361 7.93 -23.78 -9.85
CA LEU A 361 8.57 -24.09 -11.13
C LEU A 361 9.96 -23.46 -11.23
N THR A 362 10.39 -22.67 -10.25
CA THR A 362 11.72 -22.04 -10.22
C THR A 362 12.83 -23.06 -10.44
N GLY A 363 12.81 -24.21 -9.75
CA GLY A 363 13.84 -25.25 -9.92
C GLY A 363 13.89 -25.87 -11.31
N VAL A 364 12.74 -26.00 -11.99
CA VAL A 364 12.64 -26.65 -13.31
C VAL A 364 12.83 -25.65 -14.46
N LEU A 365 12.32 -24.43 -14.32
CA LEU A 365 12.49 -23.36 -15.31
C LEU A 365 13.92 -22.82 -15.33
N PHE A 366 14.60 -22.70 -14.18
CA PHE A 366 15.98 -22.22 -14.16
C PHE A 366 17.02 -23.24 -14.64
N THR A 367 16.72 -24.53 -14.55
CA THR A 367 17.60 -25.59 -15.08
C THR A 367 17.42 -25.80 -16.58
N THR A 368 16.27 -25.41 -17.13
CA THR A 368 15.93 -25.59 -18.56
C THR A 368 16.02 -24.31 -19.40
N LEU A 369 15.95 -23.12 -18.78
CA LEU A 369 16.02 -21.81 -19.44
C LEU A 369 17.14 -20.96 -18.82
N ASN A 370 17.97 -20.31 -19.65
CA ASN A 370 18.92 -19.29 -19.19
C ASN A 370 18.15 -18.23 -18.38
N GLY A 371 18.41 -18.15 -17.07
CA GLY A 371 17.68 -17.28 -16.15
C GLY A 371 17.65 -15.81 -16.58
N GLU A 372 18.71 -15.34 -17.24
CA GLU A 372 18.81 -13.99 -17.80
C GLU A 372 17.79 -13.72 -18.91
N LYS A 373 17.58 -14.68 -19.83
CA LYS A 373 16.61 -14.53 -20.92
C LYS A 373 15.18 -14.51 -20.39
N LEU A 374 14.91 -15.26 -19.33
CA LEU A 374 13.61 -15.25 -18.65
C LEU A 374 13.37 -13.92 -17.93
N LEU A 375 14.38 -13.40 -17.21
CA LEU A 375 14.28 -12.09 -16.55
C LEU A 375 14.02 -10.98 -17.57
N PHE A 376 14.79 -10.98 -18.65
CA PHE A 376 14.63 -10.01 -19.74
C PHE A 376 13.25 -10.13 -20.40
N SER A 377 12.74 -11.34 -20.62
CA SER A 377 11.38 -11.60 -21.11
C SER A 377 10.30 -11.04 -20.20
N LYS A 378 10.44 -11.18 -18.88
CA LYS A 378 9.49 -10.61 -17.93
C LYS A 378 9.52 -9.09 -17.94
N TRP A 379 10.71 -8.50 -17.98
CA TRP A 379 10.88 -7.05 -18.08
C TRP A 379 10.30 -6.49 -19.38
N CYS A 380 10.59 -7.10 -20.52
CA CYS A 380 9.99 -6.71 -21.81
C CYS A 380 8.47 -6.88 -21.81
N THR A 381 7.94 -7.95 -21.19
CA THR A 381 6.48 -8.14 -21.07
C THR A 381 5.85 -7.01 -20.25
N ALA A 382 6.44 -6.68 -19.10
CA ALA A 382 5.99 -5.58 -18.25
C ALA A 382 6.02 -4.23 -18.98
N PHE A 383 7.12 -3.95 -19.68
CA PHE A 383 7.29 -2.72 -20.46
C PHE A 383 6.27 -2.64 -21.61
N LEU A 384 6.09 -3.71 -22.39
CA LEU A 384 5.15 -3.73 -23.52
C LEU A 384 3.70 -3.52 -23.07
N ILE A 385 3.29 -4.11 -21.94
CA ILE A 385 1.94 -3.91 -21.40
C ILE A 385 1.74 -2.44 -20.97
N GLY A 386 2.70 -1.88 -20.22
CA GLY A 386 2.62 -0.48 -19.80
C GLY A 386 2.66 0.50 -20.98
N ALA A 387 3.53 0.25 -21.96
CA ALA A 387 3.66 1.06 -23.17
C ALA A 387 2.40 0.99 -24.04
N ALA A 388 1.78 -0.19 -24.17
CA ALA A 388 0.51 -0.33 -24.88
C ALA A 388 -0.59 0.51 -24.23
N LEU A 389 -0.70 0.50 -22.90
CA LEU A 389 -1.70 1.28 -22.17
C LEU A 389 -1.45 2.79 -22.22
N CYS A 390 -0.18 3.22 -22.16
CA CYS A 390 0.16 4.66 -22.20
C CYS A 390 0.36 5.20 -23.63
N SER A 391 0.20 4.36 -24.66
CA SER A 391 0.46 4.75 -26.05
C SER A 391 -0.48 5.85 -26.56
N SER A 392 -1.72 5.93 -26.07
CA SER A 392 -2.65 7.00 -26.47
C SER A 392 -2.17 8.38 -26.02
N VAL A 393 -1.75 8.49 -24.75
CA VAL A 393 -1.17 9.71 -24.17
C VAL A 393 0.12 10.07 -24.91
N PHE A 394 1.01 9.09 -25.10
CA PHE A 394 2.27 9.29 -25.82
C PHE A 394 2.05 9.83 -27.25
N LEU A 395 1.12 9.24 -28.02
CA LEU A 395 0.78 9.71 -29.36
C LEU A 395 0.19 11.12 -29.34
N ARG A 396 -0.70 11.43 -28.37
CA ARG A 396 -1.29 12.76 -28.22
C ARG A 396 -0.22 13.83 -27.95
N LEU A 397 0.73 13.56 -27.07
CA LEU A 397 1.83 14.46 -26.73
C LEU A 397 2.80 14.67 -27.91
N LEU A 398 3.06 13.61 -28.70
CA LEU A 398 3.84 13.75 -29.93
C LEU A 398 3.15 14.60 -30.99
N LEU A 399 1.84 14.41 -31.19
CA LEU A 399 1.06 15.17 -32.18
C LEU A 399 0.93 16.66 -31.81
N THR A 400 1.00 16.98 -30.52
CA THR A 400 0.96 18.36 -30.01
C THR A 400 2.34 19.02 -29.91
N GLY A 401 3.42 18.30 -30.25
CA GLY A 401 4.79 18.81 -30.25
C GLY A 401 5.49 18.78 -28.88
N GLN A 402 4.85 18.22 -27.84
CA GLN A 402 5.40 18.11 -26.48
C GLN A 402 6.34 16.89 -26.35
N VAL A 403 7.47 16.93 -27.06
CA VAL A 403 8.41 15.78 -27.14
C VAL A 403 8.99 15.41 -25.77
N LEU A 404 9.31 16.39 -24.92
CA LEU A 404 9.87 16.14 -23.59
C LEU A 404 8.89 15.42 -22.66
N GLU A 405 7.61 15.81 -22.70
CA GLU A 405 6.56 15.15 -21.91
C GLU A 405 6.30 13.73 -22.42
N ALA A 406 6.34 13.51 -23.74
CA ALA A 406 6.26 12.17 -24.32
C ALA A 406 7.43 11.28 -23.85
N LEU A 407 8.64 11.82 -23.75
CA LEU A 407 9.79 11.10 -23.17
C LEU A 407 9.56 10.80 -21.69
N ALA A 408 9.01 11.74 -20.92
CA ALA A 408 8.68 11.52 -19.51
C ALA A 408 7.72 10.33 -19.33
N VAL A 409 6.66 10.24 -20.15
CA VAL A 409 5.73 9.08 -20.16
C VAL A 409 6.48 7.76 -20.43
N LEU A 410 7.38 7.74 -21.43
CA LEU A 410 8.18 6.55 -21.72
C LEU A 410 9.05 6.14 -20.53
N THR A 411 9.68 7.12 -19.86
CA THR A 411 10.51 6.85 -18.68
C THR A 411 9.68 6.36 -17.49
N ALA A 412 8.47 6.87 -17.29
CA ALA A 412 7.56 6.43 -16.25
C ALA A 412 7.11 4.97 -16.44
N VAL A 413 6.82 4.58 -17.70
CA VAL A 413 6.50 3.19 -18.06
C VAL A 413 7.70 2.27 -17.82
N LEU A 414 8.89 2.71 -18.25
CA LEU A 414 10.13 1.96 -18.04
C LEU A 414 10.41 1.74 -16.55
N PHE A 415 10.29 2.80 -15.75
CA PHE A 415 10.46 2.75 -14.30
C PHE A 415 9.46 1.82 -13.61
N THR A 416 8.19 1.89 -14.02
CA THR A 416 7.15 1.00 -13.48
C THR A 416 7.47 -0.47 -13.77
N ALA A 417 7.94 -0.78 -14.99
CA ALA A 417 8.32 -2.13 -15.38
C ALA A 417 9.58 -2.64 -14.65
N THR A 418 10.61 -1.80 -14.49
CA THR A 418 11.83 -2.16 -13.75
C THR A 418 11.52 -2.39 -12.27
N LEU A 419 10.70 -1.53 -11.66
CA LEU A 419 10.30 -1.65 -10.26
C LEU A 419 9.51 -2.95 -10.01
N ALA A 420 8.57 -3.30 -10.88
CA ALA A 420 7.78 -4.53 -10.76
C ALA A 420 8.65 -5.79 -10.77
N VAL A 421 9.62 -5.86 -11.69
CA VAL A 421 10.52 -7.00 -11.82
C VAL A 421 11.53 -7.03 -10.67
N ALA A 422 12.10 -5.89 -10.28
CA ALA A 422 13.08 -5.82 -9.19
C ALA A 422 12.46 -6.19 -7.83
N LEU A 423 11.33 -5.57 -7.46
CA LEU A 423 10.65 -5.88 -6.20
C LEU A 423 10.09 -7.31 -6.19
N GLY A 424 9.62 -7.81 -7.33
CA GLY A 424 9.22 -9.21 -7.48
C GLY A 424 10.38 -10.18 -7.26
N ALA A 425 11.57 -9.86 -7.80
CA ALA A 425 12.78 -10.66 -7.61
C ALA A 425 13.25 -10.66 -6.15
N ILE A 426 13.19 -9.51 -5.45
CA ILE A 426 13.60 -9.39 -4.06
C ILE A 426 12.68 -10.18 -3.14
N SER A 427 11.39 -9.85 -3.20
CA SER A 427 10.38 -10.25 -2.22
C SER A 427 9.81 -11.65 -2.40
N GLN A 428 9.82 -12.16 -3.64
CA GLN A 428 9.07 -13.34 -4.05
C GLN A 428 7.57 -13.24 -3.73
N ASN A 429 7.05 -12.03 -3.48
CA ASN A 429 5.68 -11.76 -3.09
C ASN A 429 5.12 -10.60 -3.93
N HIS A 430 3.88 -10.72 -4.39
CA HIS A 430 3.22 -9.69 -5.19
C HIS A 430 2.91 -8.43 -4.37
N THR A 431 2.77 -8.55 -3.05
CA THR A 431 2.37 -7.43 -2.19
C THR A 431 3.41 -6.32 -2.09
N LEU A 432 4.72 -6.64 -2.09
CA LEU A 432 5.74 -5.60 -1.92
C LEU A 432 5.75 -4.61 -3.09
N PHE A 433 5.65 -5.09 -4.33
CA PHE A 433 5.51 -4.18 -5.47
C PHE A 433 4.24 -3.32 -5.36
N GLU A 434 3.09 -3.93 -5.06
CA GLU A 434 1.82 -3.21 -4.97
C GLU A 434 1.88 -2.08 -3.94
N VAL A 435 2.37 -2.34 -2.72
CA VAL A 435 2.47 -1.32 -1.66
C VAL A 435 3.39 -0.17 -2.05
N PHE A 436 4.62 -0.49 -2.45
CA PHE A 436 5.60 0.54 -2.81
C PHE A 436 5.14 1.35 -4.02
N TYR A 437 4.57 0.68 -5.02
CA TYR A 437 4.07 1.35 -6.21
C TYR A 437 2.87 2.24 -5.91
N PHE A 438 1.92 1.81 -5.07
CA PHE A 438 0.78 2.65 -4.69
C PHE A 438 1.20 3.93 -3.96
N VAL A 439 2.21 3.84 -3.08
CA VAL A 439 2.76 5.03 -2.40
C VAL A 439 3.43 5.97 -3.39
N LEU A 440 4.29 5.45 -4.27
CA LEU A 440 4.96 6.25 -5.32
C LEU A 440 3.97 6.86 -6.31
N TRP A 441 2.95 6.10 -6.69
CA TRP A 441 1.89 6.56 -7.58
C TRP A 441 1.09 7.69 -6.94
N TYR A 442 0.68 7.53 -5.68
CA TYR A 442 -0.11 8.55 -4.98
C TYR A 442 0.70 9.82 -4.76
N LEU A 443 1.90 9.72 -4.19
CA LEU A 443 2.73 10.90 -3.89
C LEU A 443 3.28 11.54 -5.17
N GLY A 444 3.78 10.72 -6.09
CA GLY A 444 4.45 11.18 -7.30
C GLY A 444 3.48 11.46 -8.44
N ALA A 445 2.98 10.42 -9.10
CA ALA A 445 2.22 10.56 -10.34
C ALA A 445 0.87 11.28 -10.18
N PHE A 446 0.21 11.15 -9.03
CA PHE A 446 -1.12 11.74 -8.80
C PHE A 446 -1.05 13.13 -8.13
N ASN A 447 -0.16 13.32 -7.15
CA ASN A 447 -0.02 14.59 -6.41
C ASN A 447 1.15 15.47 -6.90
N HIS A 448 1.90 15.04 -7.91
CA HIS A 448 3.04 15.78 -8.49
C HIS A 448 4.11 16.21 -7.48
N TRP A 449 4.38 15.36 -6.48
CA TRP A 449 5.35 15.71 -5.45
C TRP A 449 6.79 15.62 -5.96
N GLY A 450 7.36 16.79 -6.29
CA GLY A 450 8.70 17.07 -6.82
C GLY A 450 9.64 15.87 -7.04
N VAL A 451 10.25 15.36 -5.97
CA VAL A 451 11.29 14.30 -6.07
C VAL A 451 10.71 12.92 -6.40
N LEU A 452 9.47 12.64 -5.99
CA LEU A 452 8.79 11.37 -6.25
C LEU A 452 7.94 11.38 -7.53
N ASP A 453 7.73 12.53 -8.16
CA ASP A 453 7.02 12.63 -9.42
C ASP A 453 7.88 12.07 -10.56
N PHE A 454 7.72 10.76 -10.82
CA PHE A 454 8.40 10.06 -11.91
C PHE A 454 7.73 10.28 -13.28
N THR A 455 6.67 11.09 -13.36
CA THR A 455 5.98 11.46 -14.60
C THR A 455 6.39 12.84 -15.12
N ALA A 456 7.02 13.67 -14.28
CA ALA A 456 7.52 14.98 -14.66
C ALA A 456 8.76 14.93 -15.57
N VAL A 457 8.91 15.95 -16.42
CA VAL A 457 10.09 16.11 -17.29
C VAL A 457 11.38 16.33 -16.47
N SER A 458 11.28 17.02 -15.34
CA SER A 458 12.41 17.33 -14.46
C SER A 458 13.03 16.09 -13.80
N SER A 459 12.26 15.02 -13.63
CA SER A 459 12.71 13.81 -12.96
C SER A 459 13.33 12.76 -13.89
N ILE A 460 13.27 12.96 -15.22
CA ILE A 460 13.78 12.02 -16.23
C ILE A 460 15.18 11.46 -15.90
N PRO A 461 16.22 12.28 -15.59
CA PRO A 461 17.55 11.75 -15.33
C PRO A 461 17.59 10.85 -14.09
N LEU A 462 16.91 11.27 -13.02
CA LEU A 462 16.86 10.54 -11.76
C LEU A 462 16.13 9.20 -11.95
N VAL A 463 14.98 9.22 -12.62
CA VAL A 463 14.16 8.03 -12.91
C VAL A 463 14.94 7.00 -13.73
N LEU A 464 15.70 7.43 -14.73
CA LEU A 464 16.55 6.55 -15.53
C LEU A 464 17.71 5.95 -14.73
N LEU A 465 18.37 6.75 -13.88
CA LEU A 465 19.44 6.27 -12.99
C LEU A 465 18.92 5.20 -12.02
N PHE A 466 17.79 5.46 -11.35
CA PHE A 466 17.17 4.49 -10.46
C PHE A 466 16.72 3.22 -11.18
N SER A 467 16.14 3.36 -12.38
CA SER A 467 15.75 2.22 -13.22
C SER A 467 16.93 1.34 -13.60
N GLY A 468 18.05 1.96 -14.01
CA GLY A 468 19.29 1.25 -14.33
C GLY A 468 19.87 0.53 -13.11
N GLY A 469 19.93 1.21 -11.97
CA GLY A 469 20.39 0.62 -10.70
C GLY A 469 19.55 -0.57 -10.27
N LEU A 470 18.21 -0.47 -10.35
CA LEU A 470 17.28 -1.56 -10.03
C LEU A 470 17.45 -2.77 -10.95
N LEU A 471 17.68 -2.55 -12.25
CA LEU A 471 17.93 -3.63 -13.20
C LEU A 471 19.23 -4.38 -12.88
N VAL A 472 20.33 -3.65 -12.67
CA VAL A 472 21.62 -4.24 -12.28
C VAL A 472 21.50 -5.00 -10.96
N PHE A 473 20.82 -4.42 -9.98
CA PHE A 473 20.55 -5.07 -8.70
C PHE A 473 19.72 -6.36 -8.86
N SER A 474 18.67 -6.32 -9.67
CA SER A 474 17.82 -7.49 -9.93
C SER A 474 18.60 -8.62 -10.62
N HIS A 475 19.47 -8.30 -11.58
CA HIS A 475 20.31 -9.25 -12.29
C HIS A 475 21.34 -9.90 -11.34
N THR A 476 22.09 -9.08 -10.59
CA THR A 476 23.08 -9.55 -9.62
C THR A 476 22.48 -10.43 -8.53
N LEU A 477 21.32 -10.04 -7.99
CA LEU A 477 20.58 -10.84 -6.99
C LEU A 477 20.18 -12.21 -7.55
N GLN A 478 19.69 -12.25 -8.79
CA GLN A 478 19.31 -13.52 -9.42
C GLN A 478 20.53 -14.40 -9.70
N MET A 479 21.64 -13.84 -10.16
CA MET A 479 22.89 -14.57 -10.37
C MET A 479 23.44 -15.14 -9.05
N HIS A 480 23.37 -14.38 -7.97
CA HIS A 480 23.76 -14.86 -6.65
C HIS A 480 22.87 -16.03 -6.18
N ARG A 481 21.55 -15.94 -6.38
CA ARG A 481 20.61 -17.03 -6.04
C ARG A 481 20.83 -18.27 -6.90
N LEU A 482 21.14 -18.12 -8.18
CA LEU A 482 21.47 -19.24 -9.07
C LEU A 482 22.74 -19.96 -8.61
N ARG A 483 23.80 -19.23 -8.25
CA ARG A 483 25.03 -19.81 -7.71
C ARG A 483 24.80 -20.51 -6.37
N ALA A 484 24.01 -19.93 -5.48
CA ALA A 484 23.69 -20.52 -4.18
C ALA A 484 22.77 -21.75 -4.29
N GLY A 485 21.86 -21.77 -5.27
CA GLY A 485 20.95 -22.88 -5.54
C GLY A 485 21.60 -24.07 -6.24
N LEU A 486 22.74 -23.88 -6.91
CA LEU A 486 23.55 -24.97 -7.48
C LEU A 486 24.46 -25.64 -6.42
N LEU A 487 24.62 -25.02 -5.25
CA LEU A 487 25.46 -25.51 -4.13
C LEU A 487 24.64 -26.26 -3.06
N ARG A 488 23.33 -26.45 -3.27
CA ARG A 488 22.44 -27.29 -2.47
C ARG A 488 21.85 -28.38 -3.35
#